data_AF-A0A6V8CS28-F1
#
_entry.id   AF-A0A6V8CS28-F1
#
_cell.length_a   1.000
_cell.length_b   1.000
_cell.length_c   1.000
_cell.angle_alpha   90.00
_cell.angle_beta   90.00
_cell.angle_gamma   90.00
#
_symmetry.space_group_name_H-M   'P 1'
#
loop_
_entity.id
_entity.type
_entity.pdbx_description
1 polymer ?
#
loop_
_entity_poly.entity_id
_entity_poly.type
_entity_poly.pdbx_seq_one_letter_code
_entity_poly.pdbx_strand_id
1 'polypeptide(L)' 'LADEINRAPPKTQAALLEAMQEKQVTIGTVTHKLPSPFIVMATQNPVEQEGTYPLPEAQLDRF' A
#
# COMPACT_ATOMS: atom_id res chain seq x y z
N LEU A 1 -7.23 -0.82 -6.85
CA LEU A 1 -6.82 -2.23 -6.82
C LEU A 1 -5.30 -2.28 -6.84
N ALA A 2 -4.68 -2.88 -5.83
CA ALA A 2 -3.23 -3.09 -5.76
C ALA A 2 -2.97 -4.59 -5.91
N ASP A 3 -2.53 -5.02 -7.09
CA ASP A 3 -2.29 -6.43 -7.37
C ASP A 3 -0.88 -6.83 -6.95
N GLU A 4 -0.74 -8.03 -6.38
CA GLU A 4 0.51 -8.60 -5.87
C GLU A 4 1.35 -7.58 -5.08
N ILE A 5 0.74 -6.93 -4.07
CA ILE A 5 1.37 -5.84 -3.30
C ILE A 5 2.73 -6.25 -2.71
N ASN A 6 2.89 -7.53 -2.38
CA ASN A 6 4.14 -8.09 -1.88
C ASN A 6 5.25 -8.19 -2.94
N ARG A 7 5.02 -7.91 -4.22
CA ARG A 7 6.10 -7.78 -5.24
C ARG A 7 6.65 -6.36 -5.34
N ALA A 8 5.93 -5.37 -4.81
CA ALA A 8 6.42 -4.01 -4.75
C ALA A 8 7.50 -3.86 -3.68
N PRO A 9 8.52 -3.00 -3.86
CA PRO A 9 9.50 -2.72 -2.82
C PRO A 9 8.83 -2.21 -1.53
N PRO A 10 9.41 -2.47 -0.34
CA PRO A 10 8.82 -2.06 0.95
C PRO A 10 8.45 -0.56 1.03
N LYS A 11 9.23 0.31 0.38
CA LYS A 11 8.93 1.76 0.31
C LYS A 11 7.62 2.05 -0.43
N THR A 12 7.36 1.33 -1.52
CA THR A 12 6.12 1.48 -2.30
C THR A 12 4.92 0.94 -1.53
N GLN A 13 5.09 -0.19 -0.82
CA GLN A 13 4.06 -0.72 0.08
C GLN A 13 3.72 0.29 1.18
N ALA A 14 4.73 0.86 1.84
CA ALA A 14 4.54 1.87 2.89
C ALA A 14 3.81 3.12 2.38
N ALA A 15 4.14 3.60 1.18
CA ALA A 15 3.46 4.75 0.57
C ALA A 15 1.96 4.49 0.32
N LEU A 16 1.58 3.27 -0.07
CA LEU A 16 0.16 2.90 -0.20
C LEU A 16 -0.55 2.90 1.15
N LEU A 17 0.07 2.31 2.18
CA LEU A 17 -0.49 2.24 3.53
C LEU A 17 -0.64 3.64 4.15
N GLU A 18 0.32 4.53 3.90
CA GLU A 18 0.24 5.94 4.32
C GLU A 18 -0.95 6.64 3.65
N ALA A 19 -1.11 6.47 2.33
CA ALA A 19 -2.26 7.03 1.61
C ALA A 19 -3.60 6.47 2.14
N MET A 20 -3.64 5.18 2.49
CA MET A 20 -4.80 4.54 3.12
C MET A 20 -5.12 5.13 4.50
N GLN A 21 -4.10 5.41 5.31
CA GLN A 21 -4.28 5.94 6.66
C GLN A 21 -4.65 7.43 6.65
N GLU A 22 -3.87 8.24 5.94
CA GLU A 22 -3.96 9.70 5.98
C GLU A 22 -5.04 10.26 5.04
N LYS A 23 -5.56 9.43 4.13
CA LYS A 23 -6.54 9.81 3.10
C LYS A 23 -6.08 11.02 2.26
N GLN A 24 -4.77 11.18 2.11
CA GLN A 24 -4.13 12.24 1.35
C GLN A 24 -2.74 11.79 0.91
N VAL A 25 -2.18 12.48 -0.08
CA VAL A 25 -0.80 12.29 -0.53
C VAL A 25 -0.14 13.65 -0.74
N THR A 26 1.16 13.76 -0.48
CA THR A 26 1.92 14.98 -0.73
C THR A 26 2.91 14.74 -1.86
N ILE A 27 2.88 15.60 -2.88
CA ILE A 27 3.78 15.56 -4.03
C ILE A 27 4.56 16.88 -4.03
N GLY A 28 5.87 16.80 -3.73
CA GLY A 28 6.68 17.98 -3.50
C GLY A 28 6.18 18.74 -2.26
N THR A 29 5.66 19.95 -2.45
CA THR A 29 5.09 20.79 -1.39
C THR A 29 3.57 20.84 -1.40
N VAL A 30 2.91 20.13 -2.32
CA VAL A 30 1.46 20.20 -2.51
C VAL A 30 0.81 18.93 -1.98
N THR A 31 -0.15 19.09 -1.07
CA THR A 31 -0.94 17.98 -0.54
C THR A 31 -2.27 17.86 -1.28
N HIS A 32 -2.58 16.65 -1.73
CA HIS A 32 -3.80 16.28 -2.42
C HIS A 32 -4.63 15.33 -1.55
N LYS A 33 -5.89 15.67 -1.31
CA LYS A 33 -6.85 14.78 -0.63
C LYS A 33 -7.26 13.65 -1.57
N LEU A 34 -7.40 12.44 -1.02
CA LEU A 34 -7.96 11.32 -1.77
C LEU A 34 -9.49 11.46 -1.90
N PRO A 35 -10.09 10.95 -2.98
CA PRO A 35 -11.54 10.94 -3.15
C PRO A 35 -12.26 10.23 -1.99
N SER A 36 -13.50 10.63 -1.69
CA SER A 36 -14.33 9.93 -0.71
C SER A 36 -15.54 9.30 -1.41
N PRO A 37 -15.73 7.97 -1.34
CA PRO A 37 -14.91 7.01 -0.59
C PRO A 37 -13.59 6.65 -1.30
N PHE A 38 -12.56 6.35 -0.51
CA PHE A 38 -11.31 5.74 -0.98
C PHE A 38 -11.19 4.32 -0.44
N ILE A 39 -11.31 3.34 -1.32
CA ILE A 39 -11.27 1.91 -0.97
C ILE A 39 -10.07 1.28 -1.68
N VAL A 40 -9.31 0.50 -0.92
CA VAL A 40 -8.21 -0.31 -1.46
C VAL A 40 -8.61 -1.77 -1.35
N MET A 41 -8.57 -2.46 -2.48
CA MET A 41 -8.54 -3.92 -2.53
C MET A 41 -7.13 -4.30 -2.96
N ALA A 42 -6.47 -5.16 -2.18
CA ALA A 42 -5.14 -5.64 -2.46
C ALA A 42 -5.08 -7.16 -2.48
N THR A 43 -4.21 -7.72 -3.31
CA THR A 43 -3.92 -9.15 -3.38
C THR A 43 -2.46 -9.38 -3.04
N GLN A 44 -2.13 -10.58 -2.55
CA GLN A 44 -0.76 -11.02 -2.35
C GLN A 44 -0.53 -12.30 -3.12
N ASN A 45 0.67 -12.45 -3.67
CA ASN A 45 1.12 -13.74 -4.16
C ASN A 45 1.53 -14.61 -2.96
N PRO A 46 0.86 -15.75 -2.69
CA PRO A 46 1.13 -16.55 -1.50
C PRO A 46 2.43 -17.34 -1.57
N VAL A 47 3.07 -17.40 -2.74
CA VAL A 47 4.30 -18.16 -2.94
C VAL A 47 5.51 -17.25 -2.64
N GLU A 48 6.31 -17.63 -1.65
CA GLU A 48 7.60 -16.99 -1.39
C GLU A 48 8.59 -17.34 -2.52
N GLN A 49 8.78 -16.40 -3.44
CA GLN A 49 9.75 -16.48 -4.54
C GLN A 49 10.75 -15.32 -4.43
N GLU A 50 11.89 -15.43 -5.12
CA GLU A 50 12.79 -14.28 -5.30
C GLU A 50 12.01 -13.07 -5.84
N GLY A 51 12.22 -11.90 -5.24
CA GLY A 51 11.54 -10.67 -5.61
C GLY A 51 10.17 -10.46 -4.95
N THR A 52 9.87 -11.18 -3.86
CA THR A 52 8.75 -10.89 -2.97
C THR A 52 9.21 -10.32 -1.63
N TYR A 53 8.43 -9.40 -1.08
CA TYR A 53 8.59 -8.71 0.19
C TYR A 53 7.27 -8.85 0.97
N PRO A 54 7.17 -9.84 1.88
CA PRO A 54 5.93 -10.07 2.62
C PRO A 54 5.59 -8.86 3.49
N LEU A 55 4.30 -8.57 3.62
CA LEU A 55 3.84 -7.52 4.53
C LEU A 55 3.93 -8.03 5.97
N PRO A 56 4.56 -7.28 6.90
CA PRO A 56 4.48 -7.58 8.32
C PRO A 56 3.02 -7.63 8.81
N GLU A 57 2.74 -8.43 9.84
CA GLU A 57 1.40 -8.59 10.42
C GLU A 57 0.75 -7.23 10.78
N ALA A 58 1.52 -6.32 11.37
CA ALA A 58 1.05 -4.97 11.72
C ALA A 58 0.67 -4.08 10.50
N GLN A 59 1.09 -4.45 9.30
CA GLN A 59 0.66 -3.79 8.06
C GLN A 59 -0.59 -4.45 7.47
N LEU A 60 -0.72 -5.77 7.62
CA LEU A 60 -1.92 -6.50 7.21
C LEU A 60 -3.15 -6.06 8.01
N ASP A 61 -2.99 -5.75 9.30
CA ASP A 61 -4.06 -5.22 10.17
C ASP A 61 -4.66 -3.87 9.72
N ARG A 62 -4.03 -3.19 8.74
CA ARG A 62 -4.52 -1.92 8.17
C ARG A 62 -5.49 -2.11 7.00
N PHE A 63 -5.69 -3.33 6.52
CA PHE A 63 -6.64 -3.67 5.45
C PHE A 63 -7.98 -4.10 6.05
#